data_AF-A0A7S3BBK7-F1
#
_entry.id   AF-A0A7S3BBK7-F1
#
_cell.length_a   1.000
_cell.length_b   1.000
_cell.length_c   1.000
_cell.angle_alpha   90.00
_cell.angle_beta   90.00
_cell.angle_gamma   90.00
#
_symmetry.space_group_name_H-M   'P 1'
#
loop_
_entity.id
_entity.type
_entity.pdbx_description
1 polymer ?
#
loop_
_entity_poly.entity_id
_entity_poly.type
_entity_poly.pdbx_seq_one_letter_code
_entity_poly.pdbx_strand_id
1 'polypeptide(L)'
;GSLWRVGITPLDTLKTTLQVDGAAAYKQLGEKVKKDGATVLYQGALANALASFVGSFPWFFTFNFAMRWLPAAPAGNLLYKLLRSALAGVSASVVSDVVSNAIRVLKTTRQTSPVTIGYREAAAKIIETDGVIGLFTRGLGTRVLTNALQASMFSVVWKYIEGRMNA
;
A
#
# COMPACT_ATOMS: atom_id res chain seq x y z
N GLY A 1 1.09 15.01 1.70
CA GLY A 1 0.55 14.70 3.04
C GLY A 1 1.23 13.49 3.65
N SER A 2 2.46 13.64 4.16
CA SER A 2 3.24 12.55 4.77
C SER A 2 3.40 12.73 6.29
N LEU A 3 3.32 13.96 6.81
CA LEU A 3 3.38 14.26 8.25
C LEU A 3 2.22 13.66 9.03
N TRP A 4 0.98 13.71 8.50
CA TRP A 4 -0.18 13.11 9.18
C TRP A 4 -0.03 11.59 9.35
N ARG A 5 0.67 10.91 8.41
CA ARG A 5 0.93 9.47 8.48
C ARG A 5 1.87 9.12 9.64
N VAL A 6 2.76 10.03 10.02
CA VAL A 6 3.61 9.85 11.20
C VAL A 6 2.74 9.88 12.46
N GLY A 7 1.83 10.85 12.57
CA GLY A 7 0.91 10.97 13.72
C GLY A 7 0.00 9.75 13.92
N ILE A 8 -0.45 9.12 12.84
CA ILE A 8 -1.30 7.91 12.91
C ILE A 8 -0.52 6.58 12.89
N THR A 9 0.82 6.62 12.82
CA THR A 9 1.62 5.38 12.72
C THR A 9 1.36 4.41 13.89
N PRO A 10 1.15 4.86 15.15
CA PRO A 10 0.81 3.93 16.23
C PRO A 10 -0.47 3.12 15.97
N LEU A 11 -1.49 3.74 15.39
CA LEU A 11 -2.74 3.08 15.01
C LEU A 11 -2.53 2.13 13.82
N ASP A 12 -1.72 2.54 12.85
CA ASP A 12 -1.34 1.70 11.70
C ASP A 12 -0.58 0.45 12.14
N THR A 13 0.35 0.59 13.08
CA THR A 13 1.12 -0.52 13.67
C THR A 13 0.19 -1.47 14.42
N LEU A 14 -0.74 -0.95 15.23
CA LEU A 14 -1.74 -1.77 15.92
C LEU A 14 -2.60 -2.54 14.92
N LYS A 15 -3.19 -1.85 13.93
CA LYS A 15 -4.03 -2.47 12.90
C LYS A 15 -3.27 -3.55 12.13
N THR A 16 -2.04 -3.27 11.71
CA THR A 16 -1.24 -4.21 10.91
C THR A 16 -0.86 -5.45 11.72
N THR A 17 -0.53 -5.28 13.01
CA THR A 17 -0.24 -6.42 13.89
C THR A 17 -1.50 -7.25 14.14
N LEU A 18 -2.65 -6.61 14.36
CA LEU A 18 -3.95 -7.30 14.47
C LEU A 18 -4.32 -8.09 13.21
N GLN A 19 -3.99 -7.57 12.01
CA GLN A 19 -4.26 -8.26 10.75
C GLN A 19 -3.40 -9.51 10.55
N VAL A 20 -2.24 -9.61 11.22
CA VAL A 20 -1.32 -10.75 11.10
C VAL A 20 -1.52 -11.73 12.26
N ASP A 21 -1.53 -11.25 13.50
CA ASP A 21 -1.49 -12.07 14.72
C ASP A 21 -2.86 -12.14 15.44
N GLY A 22 -3.91 -11.51 14.91
CA GLY A 22 -5.24 -11.52 15.50
C GLY A 22 -5.26 -10.97 16.93
N ALA A 23 -6.02 -11.60 17.83
CA ALA A 23 -6.14 -11.16 19.22
C ALA A 23 -4.82 -11.18 20.01
N ALA A 24 -3.83 -11.97 19.58
CA ALA A 24 -2.51 -12.03 20.21
C ALA A 24 -1.72 -10.72 20.05
N ALA A 25 -2.06 -9.89 19.05
CA ALA A 25 -1.41 -8.61 18.78
C ALA A 25 -1.42 -7.65 19.98
N TYR A 26 -2.50 -7.62 20.78
CA TYR A 26 -2.58 -6.74 21.95
C TYR A 26 -1.53 -7.11 23.00
N LYS A 27 -1.36 -8.41 23.27
CA LYS A 27 -0.37 -8.91 24.22
C LYS A 27 1.04 -8.68 23.70
N GLN A 28 1.29 -9.01 22.44
CA GLN A 28 2.59 -8.85 21.77
C GLN A 28 3.04 -7.39 21.72
N LEU A 29 2.17 -6.46 21.28
CA LEU A 29 2.49 -5.02 21.26
C LEU A 29 2.66 -4.47 22.68
N GLY A 30 1.82 -4.90 23.63
CA GLY A 30 1.94 -4.49 25.03
C GLY A 30 3.27 -4.90 25.65
N GLU A 31 3.70 -6.14 25.42
CA GLU A 31 5.01 -6.65 25.87
C GLU A 31 6.16 -5.92 25.20
N LYS A 32 6.05 -5.65 23.89
CA LYS A 32 7.07 -4.93 23.11
C LYS A 32 7.22 -3.48 23.56
N VAL A 33 6.11 -2.78 23.84
CA VAL A 33 6.12 -1.41 24.39
C VAL A 33 6.69 -1.39 25.81
N LYS A 34 6.38 -2.38 26.65
CA LYS A 34 6.97 -2.49 27.99
C LYS A 34 8.48 -2.70 27.95
N LYS A 35 8.98 -3.48 26.98
CA LYS A 35 10.40 -3.82 26.85
C LYS A 35 11.24 -2.73 26.19
N ASP A 36 10.79 -2.20 25.06
CA ASP A 36 11.58 -1.32 24.18
C ASP A 36 11.02 0.13 24.12
N GLY A 37 9.91 0.40 24.81
CA GLY A 37 9.29 1.73 24.90
C GLY A 37 8.24 2.03 23.82
N ALA A 38 7.60 3.21 23.94
CA ALA A 38 6.52 3.62 23.02
C ALA A 38 6.98 3.91 21.59
N THR A 39 8.29 4.13 21.37
CA THR A 39 8.88 4.36 20.04
C THR A 39 8.74 3.15 19.11
N VAL A 40 8.54 1.95 19.67
CA VAL A 40 8.20 0.72 18.94
C VAL A 40 6.98 0.91 18.03
N LEU A 41 6.00 1.69 18.46
CA LEU A 41 4.77 1.92 17.71
C LEU A 41 5.02 2.70 16.40
N TYR A 42 6.17 3.38 16.30
CA TYR A 42 6.61 4.10 15.12
C TYR A 42 7.54 3.27 14.23
N GLN A 43 7.81 2.00 14.57
CA GLN A 43 8.57 1.10 13.71
C GLN A 43 7.86 0.98 12.36
N GLY A 44 8.56 1.33 11.29
CA GLY A 44 7.99 1.37 9.94
C GLY A 44 7.44 2.71 9.47
N ALA A 45 7.42 3.78 10.30
CA ALA A 45 7.02 5.12 9.86
C ALA A 45 7.85 5.63 8.67
N LEU A 46 9.18 5.51 8.78
CA LEU A 46 10.13 5.89 7.73
C LEU A 46 9.92 5.04 6.47
N ALA A 47 9.81 3.71 6.61
CA ALA A 47 9.57 2.82 5.48
C ALA A 47 8.22 3.12 4.80
N ASN A 48 7.19 3.49 5.55
CA ASN A 48 5.90 3.90 5.01
C ASN A 48 6.02 5.20 4.19
N ALA A 49 6.76 6.19 4.71
CA ALA A 49 7.02 7.44 4.01
C ALA A 49 7.82 7.20 2.73
N LEU A 50 8.88 6.39 2.80
CA LEU A 50 9.71 6.02 1.65
C LEU A 50 8.91 5.22 0.61
N ALA A 51 8.14 4.21 1.01
CA ALA A 51 7.28 3.45 0.11
C ALA A 51 6.26 4.33 -0.59
N SER A 52 5.72 5.34 0.11
CA SER A 52 4.79 6.30 -0.49
C SER A 52 5.50 7.18 -1.51
N PHE A 53 6.67 7.73 -1.16
CA PHE A 53 7.46 8.56 -2.06
C PHE A 53 7.89 7.80 -3.33
N VAL A 54 8.48 6.62 -3.13
CA VAL A 54 8.97 5.74 -4.19
C VAL A 54 7.84 5.20 -5.06
N GLY A 55 6.63 5.01 -4.53
CA GLY A 55 5.46 4.63 -5.31
C GLY A 55 4.82 5.80 -6.08
N SER A 56 4.78 6.99 -5.48
CA SER A 56 4.11 8.15 -6.08
C SER A 56 4.73 8.59 -7.40
N PHE A 57 6.06 8.67 -7.49
CA PHE A 57 6.72 9.14 -8.71
C PHE A 57 6.46 8.21 -9.92
N PRO A 58 6.68 6.89 -9.84
CA PRO A 58 6.34 5.95 -10.91
C PRO A 58 4.85 5.95 -11.26
N TRP A 59 3.96 6.15 -10.28
CA TRP A 59 2.54 6.28 -10.53
C TRP A 59 2.24 7.47 -11.45
N PHE A 60 2.71 8.67 -11.09
CA PHE A 60 2.47 9.87 -11.92
C PHE A 60 3.11 9.76 -13.29
N PHE A 61 4.33 9.24 -13.37
CA PHE A 61 5.01 9.04 -14.64
C PHE A 61 4.22 8.10 -15.55
N THR A 62 3.84 6.92 -15.04
CA THR A 62 3.11 5.90 -15.81
C THR A 62 1.72 6.39 -16.21
N PHE A 63 1.03 7.10 -15.30
CA PHE A 63 -0.29 7.65 -15.58
C PHE A 63 -0.24 8.66 -16.74
N ASN A 64 0.70 9.63 -16.68
CA ASN A 64 0.86 10.63 -17.73
C ASN A 64 1.34 10.02 -19.05
N PHE A 65 2.23 9.02 -18.99
CA PHE A 65 2.70 8.30 -20.16
C PHE A 65 1.56 7.53 -20.85
N ALA A 66 0.77 6.75 -20.09
CA ALA A 66 -0.39 6.03 -20.59
C ALA A 66 -1.45 7.00 -21.14
N MET A 67 -1.67 8.12 -20.46
CA MET A 67 -2.53 9.20 -20.94
C MET A 67 -1.98 9.95 -22.15
N ARG A 68 -0.73 9.73 -22.60
CA ARG A 68 -0.24 10.28 -23.88
C ARG A 68 -0.39 9.29 -25.02
N TRP A 69 -0.27 7.99 -24.72
CA TRP A 69 -0.33 6.91 -25.70
C TRP A 69 -1.75 6.43 -26.03
N LEU A 70 -2.68 6.51 -25.08
CA LEU A 70 -4.05 6.07 -25.31
C LEU A 70 -4.76 7.01 -26.32
N PRO A 71 -5.66 6.49 -27.18
CA PRO A 71 -6.38 7.27 -28.17
C PRO A 71 -7.39 8.23 -27.52
N ALA A 72 -7.42 9.48 -27.99
CA ALA A 72 -8.28 10.53 -27.45
C ALA A 72 -9.75 10.08 -27.47
N ALA A 73 -10.44 10.24 -26.33
CA ALA A 73 -11.85 9.90 -26.26
C ALA A 73 -12.64 10.86 -27.18
N PRO A 74 -13.57 10.36 -28.01
CA PRO A 74 -14.45 11.19 -28.81
C PRO A 74 -15.20 12.22 -27.96
N ALA A 75 -15.42 13.42 -28.50
CA ALA A 75 -16.17 14.47 -27.81
C ALA A 75 -17.57 13.94 -27.42
N GLY A 76 -17.97 14.16 -26.17
CA GLY A 76 -19.25 13.69 -25.63
C GLY A 76 -19.28 12.24 -25.12
N ASN A 77 -18.27 11.41 -25.39
CA ASN A 77 -18.29 10.01 -24.95
C ASN A 77 -17.65 9.82 -23.56
N LEU A 78 -18.49 9.93 -22.52
CA LEU A 78 -18.08 9.76 -21.13
C LEU A 78 -17.47 8.38 -20.86
N LEU A 79 -18.02 7.31 -21.45
CA LEU A 79 -17.52 5.95 -21.24
C LEU A 79 -16.07 5.79 -21.72
N TYR A 80 -15.73 6.32 -22.89
CA TYR A 80 -14.36 6.28 -23.41
C TYR A 80 -13.38 7.09 -22.54
N LYS A 81 -13.79 8.25 -22.03
CA LYS A 81 -12.97 9.04 -21.09
C LYS A 81 -12.68 8.29 -19.80
N LEU A 82 -13.69 7.59 -19.27
CA LEU A 82 -13.57 6.80 -18.06
C LEU A 82 -12.71 5.55 -18.27
N LEU A 83 -12.92 4.81 -19.36
CA LEU A 83 -12.10 3.64 -19.70
C LEU A 83 -10.63 4.00 -19.88
N ARG A 84 -10.33 5.09 -20.59
CA ARG A 84 -8.96 5.60 -20.75
C ARG A 84 -8.31 5.90 -19.39
N SER A 85 -9.01 6.64 -18.54
CA SER A 85 -8.50 7.02 -17.22
C SER A 85 -8.33 5.80 -16.30
N ALA A 86 -9.23 4.83 -16.39
CA ALA A 86 -9.16 3.58 -15.64
C ALA A 86 -7.95 2.72 -16.08
N LEU A 87 -7.74 2.55 -17.39
CA LEU A 87 -6.58 1.80 -17.91
C LEU A 87 -5.26 2.46 -17.52
N ALA A 88 -5.16 3.79 -17.65
CA ALA A 88 -3.98 4.53 -17.20
C ALA A 88 -3.78 4.41 -15.68
N GLY A 89 -4.85 4.53 -14.89
CA GLY A 89 -4.81 4.43 -13.43
C GLY A 89 -4.43 3.04 -12.92
N VAL A 90 -4.95 1.98 -13.54
CA VAL A 90 -4.61 0.58 -13.20
C VAL A 90 -3.14 0.31 -13.53
N SER A 91 -2.69 0.69 -14.74
CA SER A 91 -1.29 0.52 -15.16
C SER A 91 -0.33 1.25 -14.22
N ALA A 92 -0.65 2.50 -13.87
CA ALA A 92 0.13 3.29 -12.93
C ALA A 92 0.17 2.68 -11.53
N SER A 93 -0.95 2.11 -11.06
CA SER A 93 -1.05 1.44 -9.77
C SER A 93 -0.18 0.19 -9.72
N VAL A 94 -0.22 -0.65 -10.76
CA VAL A 94 0.61 -1.86 -10.87
C VAL A 94 2.10 -1.50 -10.84
N VAL A 95 2.53 -0.51 -11.62
CA VAL A 95 3.94 -0.08 -11.65
C VAL A 95 4.38 0.45 -10.28
N SER A 96 3.56 1.29 -9.65
CA SER A 96 3.82 1.79 -8.30
C SER A 96 3.91 0.67 -7.26
N ASP A 97 3.02 -0.32 -7.34
CA ASP A 97 3.01 -1.45 -6.41
C ASP A 97 4.25 -2.32 -6.58
N VAL A 98 4.70 -2.58 -7.81
CA VAL A 98 5.94 -3.31 -8.11
C VAL A 98 7.14 -2.58 -7.52
N VAL A 99 7.30 -1.29 -7.81
CA VAL A 99 8.47 -0.50 -7.40
C VAL A 99 8.51 -0.29 -5.88
N SER A 100 7.35 -0.15 -5.23
CA SER A 100 7.28 0.04 -3.78
C SER A 100 7.16 -1.25 -2.96
N ASN A 101 7.01 -2.43 -3.59
CA ASN A 101 6.68 -3.66 -2.87
C ASN A 101 7.74 -4.03 -1.83
N ALA A 102 9.02 -4.00 -2.20
CA ALA A 102 10.10 -4.42 -1.30
C ALA A 102 10.14 -3.62 0.01
N ILE A 103 9.91 -2.31 -0.08
CA ILE A 103 9.85 -1.44 1.10
C ILE A 103 8.63 -1.80 1.96
N ARG A 104 7.49 -2.10 1.34
CA ARG A 104 6.26 -2.48 2.04
C ARG A 104 6.42 -3.82 2.74
N VAL A 105 7.02 -4.82 2.08
CA VAL A 105 7.29 -6.14 2.67
C VAL A 105 8.22 -5.99 3.88
N LEU A 106 9.32 -5.23 3.75
CA LEU A 106 10.23 -4.97 4.87
C LEU A 106 9.55 -4.23 6.02
N LYS A 107 8.72 -3.22 5.72
CA LYS A 107 7.90 -2.51 6.72
C LYS A 107 7.03 -3.48 7.49
N THR A 108 6.23 -4.29 6.80
CA THR A 108 5.26 -5.20 7.43
C THR A 108 5.96 -6.25 8.26
N THR A 109 7.03 -6.88 7.74
CA THR A 109 7.79 -7.90 8.49
C THR A 109 8.39 -7.34 9.77
N ARG A 110 8.89 -6.10 9.74
CA ARG A 110 9.40 -5.44 10.94
C ARG A 110 8.28 -5.10 11.94
N GLN A 111 7.17 -4.56 11.45
CA GLN A 111 6.04 -4.14 12.29
C GLN A 111 5.40 -5.30 13.02
N THR A 112 5.19 -6.43 12.33
CA THR A 112 4.49 -7.60 12.89
C THR A 112 5.44 -8.59 13.57
N SER A 113 6.75 -8.34 13.58
CA SER A 113 7.70 -9.18 14.31
C SER A 113 7.43 -9.11 15.83
N PRO A 114 7.39 -10.25 16.54
CA PRO A 114 7.22 -10.28 18.01
C PRO A 114 8.34 -9.54 18.74
N VAL A 115 9.55 -9.61 18.20
CA VAL A 115 10.73 -8.90 18.70
C VAL A 115 11.03 -7.68 17.84
N THR A 116 11.60 -6.64 18.44
CA THR A 116 12.09 -5.47 17.70
C THR A 116 13.27 -5.89 16.84
N ILE A 117 13.11 -5.85 15.52
CA ILE A 117 14.14 -6.21 14.55
C ILE A 117 14.53 -5.02 13.67
N GLY A 118 15.77 -5.04 13.21
CA GLY A 118 16.27 -4.12 12.18
C GLY A 118 15.73 -4.46 10.78
N TYR A 119 15.93 -3.56 9.81
CA TYR A 119 15.56 -3.84 8.41
C TYR A 119 16.45 -4.93 7.77
N ARG A 120 17.71 -5.05 8.20
CA ARG A 120 18.62 -6.12 7.75
C ARG A 120 18.14 -7.49 8.23
N GLU A 121 17.75 -7.59 9.49
CA GLU A 121 17.18 -8.82 10.07
C GLU A 121 15.84 -9.17 9.43
N ALA A 122 14.98 -8.17 9.18
CA ALA A 122 13.74 -8.38 8.44
C ALA A 122 14.00 -8.93 7.02
N ALA A 123 14.99 -8.37 6.32
CA ALA A 123 15.39 -8.87 5.00
C ALA A 123 15.94 -10.30 5.07
N ALA A 124 16.81 -10.59 6.04
CA ALA A 124 17.37 -11.93 6.24
C ALA A 124 16.25 -12.96 6.50
N LYS A 125 15.30 -12.64 7.37
CA LYS A 125 14.15 -13.51 7.67
C LYS A 125 13.28 -13.79 6.44
N ILE A 126 13.07 -12.78 5.58
CA ILE A 126 12.34 -12.95 4.32
C ILE A 126 13.13 -13.83 3.36
N ILE A 127 14.43 -13.58 3.19
CA ILE A 127 15.29 -14.36 2.29
C ILE A 127 15.36 -15.83 2.73
N GLU A 128 15.43 -16.08 4.03
CA GLU A 128 15.44 -17.43 4.59
C GLU A 128 14.11 -18.18 4.32
N THR A 129 12.98 -17.46 4.38
CA THR A 129 11.64 -18.09 4.22
C THR A 129 11.20 -18.20 2.76
N ASP A 130 11.39 -17.15 1.96
CA ASP A 130 10.82 -16.99 0.61
C ASP A 130 11.89 -16.71 -0.47
N GLY A 131 13.18 -16.72 -0.11
CA GLY A 131 14.27 -16.35 -1.00
C GLY A 131 14.32 -14.85 -1.34
N VAL A 132 15.29 -14.48 -2.18
CA VAL A 132 15.48 -13.09 -2.63
C VAL A 132 14.28 -12.59 -3.44
N ILE A 133 13.60 -13.49 -4.17
CA ILE A 133 12.39 -13.16 -4.94
C ILE A 133 11.26 -12.71 -4.00
N GLY A 134 11.14 -13.33 -2.83
CA GLY A 134 10.12 -12.99 -1.83
C GLY A 134 10.18 -11.53 -1.36
N LEU A 135 11.36 -10.90 -1.36
CA LEU A 135 11.48 -9.46 -1.07
C LEU A 135 10.66 -8.60 -2.05
N PHE A 136 10.56 -9.00 -3.31
CA PHE A 136 9.92 -8.21 -4.37
C PHE A 136 8.53 -8.69 -4.75
N THR A 137 8.17 -9.94 -4.46
CA THR A 137 6.90 -10.53 -4.92
C THR A 137 5.93 -10.88 -3.81
N ARG A 138 6.38 -10.99 -2.54
CA ARG A 138 5.50 -11.36 -1.43
C ARG A 138 4.31 -10.41 -1.33
N GLY A 139 3.11 -10.98 -1.39
CA GLY A 139 1.84 -10.23 -1.31
C GLY A 139 1.54 -9.30 -2.48
N LEU A 140 2.36 -9.27 -3.55
CA LEU A 140 2.17 -8.37 -4.69
C LEU A 140 0.89 -8.69 -5.46
N GLY A 141 0.66 -9.97 -5.78
CA GLY A 141 -0.53 -10.41 -6.53
C GLY A 141 -1.83 -10.06 -5.80
N THR A 142 -1.88 -10.36 -4.49
CA THR A 142 -3.02 -9.99 -3.64
C THR A 142 -3.22 -8.48 -3.60
N ARG A 143 -2.15 -7.68 -3.54
CA ARG A 143 -2.26 -6.21 -3.55
C ARG A 143 -2.83 -5.69 -4.85
N VAL A 144 -2.31 -6.15 -5.98
CA VAL A 144 -2.80 -5.74 -7.30
C VAL A 144 -4.28 -6.09 -7.45
N LEU A 145 -4.68 -7.30 -7.07
CA LEU A 145 -6.07 -7.74 -7.11
C LEU A 145 -6.97 -6.88 -6.21
N THR A 146 -6.58 -6.68 -4.95
CA THR A 146 -7.36 -5.89 -3.99
C THR A 146 -7.46 -4.43 -4.42
N ASN A 147 -6.40 -3.85 -4.98
CA ASN A 147 -6.42 -2.49 -5.52
C ASN A 147 -7.39 -2.37 -6.71
N ALA A 148 -7.41 -3.37 -7.61
CA ALA A 148 -8.34 -3.41 -8.73
C ALA A 148 -9.80 -3.52 -8.27
N LEU A 149 -10.07 -4.40 -7.29
CA LEU A 149 -11.40 -4.56 -6.69
C LEU A 149 -11.83 -3.29 -5.95
N GLN A 150 -10.93 -2.68 -5.17
CA GLN A 150 -11.20 -1.44 -4.44
C GLN A 150 -11.52 -0.30 -5.41
N ALA A 151 -10.76 -0.13 -6.49
CA ALA A 151 -11.00 0.88 -7.50
C ALA A 151 -12.36 0.69 -8.21
N SER A 152 -12.70 -0.56 -8.52
CA SER A 152 -13.97 -0.91 -9.16
C SER A 152 -15.16 -0.62 -8.25
N MET A 153 -15.10 -1.09 -7.01
CA MET A 153 -16.13 -0.85 -5.99
C MET A 153 -16.32 0.63 -5.72
N PHE A 154 -15.23 1.38 -5.50
CA PHE A 154 -15.29 2.82 -5.27
C PHE A 154 -15.97 3.53 -6.45
N SER A 155 -15.60 3.18 -7.68
CA SER A 155 -16.17 3.79 -8.89
C SER A 155 -17.69 3.56 -9.01
N VAL A 156 -18.17 2.36 -8.68
CA VAL A 156 -19.60 2.02 -8.72
C VAL A 156 -20.36 2.76 -7.63
N VAL A 157 -19.89 2.68 -6.39
CA VAL A 157 -20.53 3.31 -5.22
C VAL A 157 -20.56 4.83 -5.39
N TRP A 158 -19.46 5.42 -5.83
CA TRP A 158 -19.37 6.86 -6.06
C TRP A 158 -20.38 7.34 -7.11
N LYS A 159 -20.43 6.68 -8.28
CA LYS A 159 -21.40 7.05 -9.32
C LYS A 159 -22.86 6.88 -8.88
N TYR A 160 -23.15 5.86 -8.08
CA TYR A 160 -24.48 5.68 -7.50
C TYR A 160 -24.86 6.84 -6.57
N ILE A 161 -23.94 7.24 -5.68
CA ILE A 161 -24.15 8.37 -4.76
C ILE A 161 -24.27 9.69 -5.54
N GLU A 162 -23.39 9.94 -6.50
CA GLU A 162 -23.41 11.13 -7.36
C GLU A 162 -24.74 11.23 -8.12
N GLY A 163 -25.23 10.12 -8.68
CA GLY A 163 -26.53 10.08 -9.35
C GLY A 163 -27.72 10.37 -8.42
N ARG A 164 -27.62 10.05 -7.13
CA ARG A 164 -28.64 10.36 -6.10
C ARG A 164 -28.56 11.81 -5.62
N MET A 165 -27.37 12.41 -5.60
CA MET A 165 -27.16 13.80 -5.17
C MET A 165 -27.53 14.80 -6.26
N ASN A 166 -27.43 14.39 -7.53
CA ASN A 166 -27.76 15.22 -8.70
C ASN A 166 -29.22 15.04 -9.16
N ALA A 167 -30.05 14.27 -8.44
CA ALA A 167 -31.47 14.03 -8.68
C ALA A 167 -32.32 14.76 -7.64
#